data_AF-A0A2U2S8R6-F1
#
_entry.id   AF-A0A2U2S8R6-F1
#
_cell.length_a   1.000
_cell.length_b   1.000
_cell.length_c   1.000
_cell.angle_alpha   90.00
_cell.angle_beta   90.00
_cell.angle_gamma   90.00
#
_symmetry.space_group_name_H-M   'P 1'
#
loop_
_entity.id
_entity.type
_entity.pdbx_description
1 polymer ?
#
loop_
_entity_poly.entity_id
_entity_poly.type
_entity_poly.pdbx_seq_one_letter_code
_entity_poly.pdbx_strand_id
1 'polypeptide(L)' 'MEREGKIAKFWLNPVRLRDSGGFRPHEARQIQQLVEEREAIILEQWNEYFSD' A
#
# COMPACT_ATOMS: atom_id res chain seq x y z
N MET A 1 -16.60 -7.71 -16.31
CA MET A 1 -15.14 -7.89 -16.29
C MET A 1 -14.59 -6.84 -15.36
N GLU A 2 -14.57 -7.15 -14.08
CA GLU A 2 -13.82 -6.37 -13.11
C GLU A 2 -12.34 -6.42 -13.55
N ARG A 3 -11.58 -5.34 -13.36
CA ARG A 3 -10.16 -5.31 -13.73
C ARG A 3 -9.38 -6.23 -12.79
N GLU A 4 -9.44 -7.54 -13.06
CA GLU A 4 -8.72 -8.56 -12.32
C GLU A 4 -7.21 -8.30 -12.46
N GLY A 5 -6.54 -8.06 -11.33
CA GLY A 5 -5.09 -8.28 -11.24
C GLY A 5 -4.20 -7.06 -11.05
N LYS A 6 -4.71 -5.86 -10.70
CA LYS A 6 -3.85 -4.75 -10.24
C LYS A 6 -3.94 -4.54 -8.74
N ILE A 7 -3.12 -5.24 -7.97
CA ILE A 7 -3.05 -5.12 -6.51
C ILE A 7 -1.60 -4.86 -6.12
N ALA A 8 -1.36 -3.76 -5.39
CA ALA A 8 -0.08 -3.46 -4.77
C ALA A 8 -0.22 -3.53 -3.24
N LYS A 9 0.48 -4.48 -2.63
CA LYS A 9 0.53 -4.70 -1.18
C LYS A 9 1.81 -4.10 -0.63
N PHE A 10 1.69 -3.31 0.43
CA PHE A 10 2.82 -2.69 1.12
C PHE A 10 2.80 -3.07 2.60
N TRP A 11 3.99 -3.26 3.16
CA TRP A 11 4.20 -3.10 4.59
C TRP A 11 4.11 -1.62 4.93
N LEU A 12 3.67 -1.27 6.13
CA LEU A 12 3.52 0.12 6.57
C LEU A 12 4.61 0.58 7.52
N ASN A 13 5.42 -0.32 8.10
CA ASN A 13 6.54 0.07 8.96
C ASN A 13 7.72 -0.92 8.83
N PRO A 14 8.79 -0.56 8.11
CA PRO A 14 8.87 0.59 7.19
C PRO A 14 8.00 0.36 5.94
N VAL A 15 7.60 1.43 5.26
CA VAL A 15 6.85 1.30 3.99
C VAL A 15 7.68 0.57 2.93
N ARG A 16 7.23 -0.63 2.55
CA ARG A 16 7.94 -1.50 1.59
C ARG A 16 6.99 -2.30 0.75
N LEU A 17 7.25 -2.34 -0.56
CA LEU A 17 6.49 -3.17 -1.47
C LEU A 17 6.66 -4.66 -1.13
N ARG A 18 5.54 -5.35 -0.88
CA ARG A 18 5.48 -6.81 -0.70
C ARG A 18 5.18 -7.52 -2.01
N ASP A 19 4.19 -7.02 -2.74
CA ASP A 19 3.73 -7.59 -4.01
C ASP A 19 3.05 -6.50 -4.84
N SER A 20 3.29 -6.48 -6.15
CA SER A 20 2.67 -5.54 -7.09
C SER A 20 2.15 -6.28 -8.31
N GLY A 21 1.13 -7.13 -8.10
CA GLY A 21 0.43 -7.81 -9.17
C GLY A 21 -0.11 -6.79 -10.17
N GLY A 22 0.28 -6.93 -11.45
CA GLY A 22 -0.23 -6.13 -12.58
C GLY A 22 0.22 -4.67 -12.68
N PHE A 23 1.11 -4.20 -11.79
CA PHE A 23 1.70 -2.87 -11.89
C PHE A 23 3.11 -2.92 -12.50
N ARG A 24 3.40 -1.96 -13.39
CA ARG A 24 4.77 -1.73 -13.85
C ARG A 24 5.62 -1.18 -12.70
N PRO A 25 6.95 -1.38 -12.71
CA PRO A 25 7.82 -0.90 -11.63
C PRO A 25 7.71 0.60 -11.33
N HIS A 26 7.45 1.44 -12.34
CA HIS A 26 7.27 2.88 -12.11
C HIS A 26 5.92 3.20 -11.46
N GLU A 27 4.84 2.50 -11.83
CA GLU A 27 3.52 2.66 -11.20
C GLU A 27 3.60 2.22 -9.73
N ALA A 28 4.25 1.08 -9.46
CA ALA A 28 4.44 0.58 -8.10
C ALA A 28 5.25 1.56 -7.22
N ARG A 29 6.26 2.24 -7.79
CA ARG A 29 7.02 3.30 -7.11
C ARG A 29 6.17 4.54 -6.80
N GLN A 30 5.31 4.96 -7.74
CA GLN A 30 4.39 6.08 -7.49
C GLN A 30 3.40 5.74 -6.37
N ILE A 31 2.88 4.51 -6.35
CA ILE A 31 2.03 4.05 -5.26
C ILE A 31 2.81 4.02 -3.95
N GLN A 32 4.05 3.53 -3.96
CA GLN A 32 4.91 3.52 -2.78
C GLN A 32 5.08 4.92 -2.18
N GLN A 33 5.37 5.93 -3.00
CA GLN A 33 5.49 7.33 -2.56
C GLN A 33 4.20 7.84 -1.89
N LEU A 34 3.04 7.53 -2.47
CA LEU A 34 1.75 7.91 -1.89
C LEU A 34 1.45 7.20 -0.56
N VAL A 35 1.96 5.97 -0.38
CA VAL A 35 1.84 5.23 0.88
C VAL A 35 2.80 5.79 1.92
N GLU A 36 4.04 6.15 1.54
CA GLU A 36 5.03 6.81 2.40
C GLU A 36 4.53 8.16 2.90
N GLU A 37 3.99 9.01 2.02
CA GLU A 37 3.40 10.31 2.38
C GLU A 37 2.23 10.20 3.37
N ARG A 38 1.54 9.05 3.38
CA ARG A 38 0.35 8.81 4.21
C ARG A 38 0.57 7.76 5.29
N GLU A 39 1.81 7.32 5.50
CA GLU A 39 2.16 6.21 6.40
C GLU A 39 1.52 6.39 7.79
N ALA A 40 1.66 7.58 8.36
CA ALA A 40 1.15 7.90 9.70
C ALA A 40 -0.37 7.72 9.82
N ILE A 41 -1.15 8.25 8.86
CA ILE A 41 -2.62 8.18 8.87
C ILE A 41 -3.06 6.73 8.66
N ILE A 42 -2.41 5.99 7.76
CA ILE A 42 -2.77 4.59 7.50
C ILE A 42 -2.48 3.73 8.73
N LEU A 43 -1.34 3.95 9.42
CA LEU A 43 -1.00 3.26 10.66
C LEU A 43 -1.95 3.61 11.81
N GLU A 44 -2.34 4.88 11.94
CA GLU A 44 -3.33 5.33 12.93
C GLU A 44 -4.67 4.60 12.73
N GLN A 45 -5.20 4.63 11.51
CA GLN A 45 -6.46 3.95 11.17
C GLN A 45 -6.37 2.43 11.31
N TRP A 46 -5.22 1.83 10.98
CA TRP A 46 -4.97 0.41 11.21
C TRP A 46 -5.03 0.07 12.71
N ASN A 47 -4.34 0.85 13.54
CA ASN A 47 -4.34 0.63 14.99
C ASN A 47 -5.74 0.82 15.57
N GLU A 48 -6.51 1.82 15.14
CA GLU A 48 -7.90 2.03 15.56
C GLU A 48 -8.78 0.83 15.21
N TYR A 49 -8.65 0.27 14.00
CA TYR A 49 -9.47 -0.86 13.56
C TYR A 49 -9.17 -2.17 14.30
N PHE A 50 -7.92 -2.41 14.69
CA PHE A 50 -7.48 -3.67 15.33
C PHE A 50 -7.31 -3.59 16.86
N SER A 51 -7.53 -2.43 17.48
CA SER A 51 -7.42 -2.24 18.94
C SER A 51 -8.75 -2.30 19.70
N ASP A 52 -9.86 -2.64 19.00
CA ASP A 52 -11.18 -2.99 19.56
C ASP A 52 -11.45 -4.51 19.44
#